data_AF-A0AAQ3NZD1-F1
#
_entry.id   AF-A0AAQ3NZD1-F1
#
_cell.length_a   1.000
_cell.length_b   1.000
_cell.length_c   1.000
_cell.angle_alpha   90.00
_cell.angle_beta   90.00
_cell.angle_gamma   90.00
#
_symmetry.space_group_name_H-M   'P 1'
#
loop_
_entity.id
_entity.type
_entity.pdbx_description
1 polymer ?
#
loop_
_entity_poly.entity_id
_entity_poly.type
_entity_poly.pdbx_seq_one_letter_code
_entity_poly.pdbx_strand_id
1 'polypeptide(L)'
;MVLPHKTSLKATVLDSNLKIVASELVHFDSDLPHYKTSDGVYRDPSGSGRIVSPTLMWVEALDLMLQKLSKSNFDFAKVAAVSGSGQQHGSVYWKNGSSQILSALDPERTLLDQLEHAFSIKESPIWMDCSTTAERRAIEKACGGALELARVTGSRGYERFTGPQIKKIFDTQPEVYDSTERISIVSSFMASLFVGGYAAIDHADGAGMNLMDIKEKTWSKVALEVFIAIFKFNLM
;
A
#
# COMPACT_ATOMS: atom_id res chain seq x y z
N MET A 1 -12.38 1.24 22.77
CA MET A 1 -12.83 0.38 21.65
C MET A 1 -11.63 0.14 20.75
N VAL A 2 -10.91 -0.95 20.97
CA VAL A 2 -9.75 -1.33 20.14
C VAL A 2 -10.33 -1.89 18.86
N LEU A 3 -10.18 -1.15 17.75
CA LEU A 3 -10.56 -1.67 16.44
C LEU A 3 -9.74 -2.95 16.18
N PRO A 4 -10.33 -4.02 15.61
CA PRO A 4 -9.56 -5.21 15.25
C PRO A 4 -8.43 -4.79 14.33
N HIS A 5 -7.21 -4.89 14.84
CA HIS A 5 -6.01 -4.48 14.14
C HIS A 5 -5.92 -5.27 12.82
N LYS A 6 -5.54 -4.62 11.71
CA LYS A 6 -5.27 -5.30 10.43
C LYS A 6 -3.92 -6.03 10.52
N THR A 7 -3.88 -7.12 11.27
CA THR A 7 -2.67 -7.88 11.66
C THR A 7 -2.45 -9.15 10.83
N SER A 8 -3.14 -9.27 9.70
CA SER A 8 -3.15 -10.50 8.93
C SER A 8 -3.42 -10.26 7.45
N LEU A 9 -3.00 -11.23 6.64
CA LEU A 9 -3.48 -11.43 5.29
C LEU A 9 -4.49 -12.58 5.31
N LYS A 10 -5.68 -12.39 4.73
CA LYS A 10 -6.75 -13.40 4.67
C LYS A 10 -7.09 -13.70 3.22
N ALA A 11 -7.24 -14.98 2.89
CA ALA A 11 -7.83 -15.43 1.63
C ALA A 11 -9.14 -16.14 1.89
N THR A 12 -10.12 -15.93 1.00
CA THR A 12 -11.40 -16.63 1.01
C THR A 12 -11.76 -16.97 -0.42
N VAL A 13 -11.97 -18.25 -0.68
CA VAL A 13 -12.34 -18.77 -2.00
C VAL A 13 -13.84 -19.02 -2.02
N LEU A 14 -14.50 -18.49 -3.04
CA LEU A 14 -15.93 -18.66 -3.27
C LEU A 14 -16.16 -19.54 -4.51
N ASP A 15 -17.13 -20.43 -4.46
CA ASP A 15 -17.65 -21.09 -5.66
C ASP A 15 -18.59 -20.17 -6.47
N SER A 16 -19.10 -20.68 -7.60
CA SER A 16 -20.06 -19.96 -8.45
C SER A 16 -21.41 -19.68 -7.80
N ASN A 17 -21.72 -20.30 -6.66
CA ASN A 17 -22.91 -20.04 -5.85
C ASN A 17 -22.62 -19.10 -4.66
N LEU A 18 -21.45 -18.44 -4.66
CA LEU A 18 -20.98 -17.55 -3.59
C LEU A 18 -20.81 -18.25 -2.24
N LYS A 19 -20.59 -19.57 -2.23
CA LYS A 19 -20.29 -20.32 -1.01
C LYS A 19 -18.78 -20.37 -0.78
N ILE A 20 -18.38 -20.17 0.47
CA ILE A 20 -16.98 -20.31 0.88
C ILE A 20 -16.58 -21.78 0.79
N VAL A 21 -15.58 -22.08 -0.05
CA VAL A 21 -15.04 -23.43 -0.25
C VAL A 21 -13.65 -23.59 0.36
N ALA A 22 -12.92 -22.49 0.59
CA ALA A 22 -11.68 -22.47 1.34
C ALA A 22 -11.51 -21.10 2.01
N SER A 23 -10.85 -21.07 3.17
CA SER A 23 -10.44 -19.84 3.81
C SER A 23 -9.15 -20.07 4.56
N GLU A 24 -8.18 -19.20 4.33
CA GLU A 24 -6.87 -19.25 4.96
C GLU A 24 -6.51 -17.89 5.56
N LEU A 25 -5.66 -17.91 6.57
CA LEU A 25 -5.27 -16.72 7.32
C LEU A 25 -3.78 -16.80 7.65
N VAL A 26 -3.06 -15.71 7.40
CA VAL A 26 -1.66 -15.53 7.81
C VAL A 26 -1.61 -14.40 8.82
N HIS A 27 -1.27 -14.71 10.06
CA HIS A 27 -1.12 -13.74 11.13
C HIS A 27 0.32 -13.22 11.16
N PHE A 28 0.52 -11.92 10.99
CA PHE A 28 1.86 -11.36 10.80
C PHE A 28 2.80 -11.66 11.99
N ASP A 29 2.36 -11.44 13.23
CA ASP A 29 3.24 -11.60 14.39
C ASP A 29 3.56 -13.07 14.71
N SER A 30 2.60 -13.99 14.55
CA SER A 30 2.79 -15.40 14.91
C SER A 30 3.39 -16.23 13.78
N ASP A 31 3.00 -15.94 12.53
CA ASP A 31 3.43 -16.72 11.37
C ASP A 31 4.73 -16.17 10.76
N LEU A 32 5.04 -14.88 10.97
CA LEU A 32 6.26 -14.22 10.49
C LEU A 32 7.03 -13.53 11.64
N PRO A 33 7.35 -14.25 12.73
CA PRO A 33 7.89 -13.66 13.96
C PRO A 33 9.27 -13.01 13.79
N HIS A 34 10.02 -13.36 12.74
CA HIS A 34 11.33 -12.76 12.44
C HIS A 34 11.26 -11.28 12.11
N TYR A 35 10.11 -10.75 11.66
CA TYR A 35 9.91 -9.31 11.53
C TYR A 35 9.77 -8.61 12.88
N LYS A 36 9.52 -9.33 14.00
CA LYS A 36 9.42 -8.75 15.35
C LYS A 36 8.42 -7.59 15.46
N THR A 37 7.33 -7.68 14.70
CA THR A 37 6.24 -6.72 14.78
C THR A 37 5.40 -6.93 16.04
N SER A 38 4.64 -5.92 16.41
CA SER A 38 3.53 -6.03 17.36
C SER A 38 2.30 -5.47 16.68
N ASP A 39 1.26 -6.29 16.51
CA ASP A 39 0.10 -6.06 15.65
C ASP A 39 0.47 -5.81 14.18
N GLY A 40 1.51 -6.48 13.67
CA GLY A 40 1.96 -6.33 12.29
C GLY A 40 2.62 -4.99 11.96
N VAL A 41 3.04 -4.23 12.98
CA VAL A 41 3.62 -2.89 12.79
C VAL A 41 4.82 -2.62 13.68
N TYR A 42 5.62 -1.63 13.28
CA TYR A 42 6.59 -0.93 14.11
C TYR A 42 6.01 0.42 14.53
N ARG A 43 6.15 0.73 15.82
CA ARG A 43 5.77 2.01 16.42
C ARG A 43 7.03 2.71 16.87
N ASP A 44 7.21 3.95 16.47
CA ASP A 44 8.36 4.73 16.90
C ASP A 44 8.28 5.03 18.41
N PRO A 45 9.26 4.58 19.21
CA PRO A 45 9.22 4.73 20.67
C PRO A 45 9.39 6.18 21.13
N SER A 46 9.85 7.08 20.26
CA SER A 46 9.98 8.51 20.59
C SER A 46 8.65 9.24 20.75
N GLY A 47 7.53 8.61 20.36
CA GLY A 47 6.20 9.24 20.37
C GLY A 47 5.96 10.18 19.20
N SER A 48 6.76 10.09 18.13
CA SER A 48 6.61 10.90 16.89
C SER A 48 5.29 10.68 16.14
N GLY A 49 4.51 9.66 16.53
CA GLY A 49 3.30 9.23 15.83
C GLY A 49 3.59 8.40 14.57
N ARG A 50 4.87 8.09 14.30
CA ARG A 50 5.26 7.27 13.15
C ARG A 50 4.90 5.80 13.39
N ILE A 51 4.11 5.22 12.48
CA ILE A 51 3.70 3.82 12.53
C ILE A 51 3.76 3.22 11.13
N VAL A 52 4.53 2.14 10.99
CA VAL A 52 4.87 1.54 9.70
C VAL A 52 4.79 0.01 9.75
N SER A 53 4.71 -0.64 8.59
CA SER A 53 4.88 -2.09 8.45
C SER A 53 6.03 -2.40 7.50
N PRO A 54 6.80 -3.48 7.73
CA PRO A 54 7.77 -3.94 6.74
C PRO A 54 7.07 -4.32 5.43
N THR A 55 7.51 -3.75 4.31
CA THR A 55 6.89 -4.02 2.99
C THR A 55 7.04 -5.50 2.61
N LEU A 56 8.22 -6.08 2.85
CA LEU A 56 8.51 -7.48 2.55
C LEU A 56 7.70 -8.47 3.39
N MET A 57 7.22 -8.07 4.57
CA MET A 57 6.33 -8.92 5.37
C MET A 57 5.00 -9.19 4.66
N TRP A 58 4.49 -8.23 3.89
CA TRP A 58 3.28 -8.45 3.08
C TRP A 58 3.55 -9.36 1.87
N VAL A 59 4.75 -9.27 1.28
CA VAL A 59 5.20 -10.17 0.21
C VAL A 59 5.30 -11.60 0.73
N GLU A 60 6.02 -11.80 1.83
CA GLU A 60 6.21 -13.11 2.45
C GLU A 60 4.88 -13.70 2.97
N ALA A 61 3.99 -12.85 3.49
CA ALA A 61 2.65 -13.28 3.87
C ALA A 61 1.85 -13.83 2.68
N LEU A 62 2.04 -13.27 1.48
CA LEU A 62 1.41 -13.79 0.26
C LEU A 62 2.01 -15.13 -0.16
N ASP A 63 3.33 -15.29 -0.14
CA ASP A 63 3.98 -16.58 -0.37
C ASP A 63 3.42 -17.65 0.59
N LEU A 64 3.36 -17.34 1.88
CA LEU A 64 2.83 -18.25 2.89
C LEU A 64 1.33 -18.54 2.70
N MET A 65 0.54 -17.55 2.30
CA MET A 65 -0.88 -17.73 2.01
C MET A 65 -1.10 -18.71 0.85
N LEU A 66 -0.37 -18.55 -0.25
CA LEU A 66 -0.46 -19.45 -1.40
C LEU A 66 0.01 -20.87 -1.05
N GLN A 67 1.04 -20.99 -0.22
CA GLN A 67 1.47 -22.29 0.31
C GLN A 67 0.41 -22.96 1.19
N LYS A 68 -0.27 -22.21 2.08
CA LYS A 68 -1.37 -22.73 2.91
C LYS A 68 -2.52 -23.23 2.05
N LEU A 69 -2.93 -22.46 1.03
CA LEU A 69 -3.95 -22.87 0.07
C LEU A 69 -3.54 -24.12 -0.74
N SER A 70 -2.28 -24.19 -1.21
CA SER A 70 -1.77 -25.37 -1.92
C SER A 70 -1.85 -26.65 -1.04
N LYS A 71 -1.52 -26.52 0.24
CA LYS A 71 -1.60 -27.62 1.22
C LYS A 71 -3.02 -28.04 1.59
N SER A 72 -4.03 -27.19 1.37
CA SER A 72 -5.43 -27.52 1.66
C SER A 72 -6.16 -28.25 0.52
N ASN A 73 -5.40 -28.81 -0.44
CA ASN A 73 -5.92 -29.44 -1.67
C ASN A 73 -6.79 -28.50 -2.51
N PHE A 74 -6.53 -27.19 -2.44
CA PHE A 74 -7.19 -26.20 -3.28
C PHE A 74 -6.68 -26.30 -4.72
N ASP A 75 -7.60 -26.49 -5.67
CA ASP A 75 -7.30 -26.57 -7.10
C ASP A 75 -7.26 -25.17 -7.72
N PHE A 76 -6.06 -24.60 -7.83
CA PHE A 76 -5.82 -23.29 -8.43
C PHE A 76 -6.26 -23.20 -9.89
N ALA A 77 -6.35 -24.31 -10.64
CA ALA A 77 -6.79 -24.30 -12.03
C ALA A 77 -8.27 -23.91 -12.18
N LYS A 78 -9.05 -23.94 -11.09
CA LYS A 78 -10.46 -23.52 -11.06
C LYS A 78 -10.66 -22.04 -10.75
N VAL A 79 -9.60 -21.30 -10.43
CA VAL A 79 -9.70 -19.87 -10.12
C VAL A 79 -10.01 -19.09 -11.40
N ALA A 80 -11.24 -18.60 -11.52
CA ALA A 80 -11.65 -17.77 -12.66
C ALA A 80 -11.21 -16.31 -12.54
N ALA A 81 -11.10 -15.80 -11.30
CA ALA A 81 -10.70 -14.42 -11.01
C ALA A 81 -10.20 -14.29 -9.57
N VAL A 82 -9.40 -13.25 -9.32
CA VAL A 82 -8.96 -12.83 -8.00
C VAL A 82 -9.19 -11.33 -7.84
N SER A 83 -9.62 -10.92 -6.65
CA SER A 83 -9.71 -9.52 -6.23
C SER A 83 -9.45 -9.45 -4.73
N GLY A 84 -9.24 -8.25 -4.19
CA GLY A 84 -8.92 -8.09 -2.79
C GLY A 84 -9.09 -6.66 -2.30
N SER A 85 -8.91 -6.50 -1.00
CA SER A 85 -8.92 -5.20 -0.32
C SER A 85 -7.59 -5.01 0.42
N GLY A 86 -7.03 -3.81 0.34
CA GLY A 86 -5.87 -3.41 1.12
C GLY A 86 -6.25 -2.71 2.42
N GLN A 87 -5.30 -2.57 3.35
CA GLN A 87 -5.44 -1.52 4.36
C GLN A 87 -5.34 -0.15 3.68
N GLN A 88 -6.32 0.71 3.91
CA GLN A 88 -6.40 2.02 3.24
C GLN A 88 -5.23 2.92 3.64
N HIS A 89 -4.95 3.88 2.77
CA HIS A 89 -3.96 4.95 2.91
C HIS A 89 -2.49 4.51 2.92
N GLY A 90 -2.18 3.29 3.34
CA GLY A 90 -0.82 2.78 3.35
C GLY A 90 -0.23 2.74 1.95
N SER A 91 1.07 3.02 1.84
CA SER A 91 1.75 3.22 0.57
C SER A 91 3.06 2.46 0.47
N VAL A 92 3.32 1.88 -0.70
CA VAL A 92 4.52 1.15 -1.07
C VAL A 92 5.29 1.91 -2.16
N TYR A 93 6.61 1.98 -2.02
CA TYR A 93 7.50 2.75 -2.89
C TYR A 93 8.41 1.80 -3.64
N TRP A 94 8.12 1.60 -4.92
CA TRP A 94 8.88 0.71 -5.79
C TRP A 94 10.14 1.40 -6.29
N LYS A 95 11.28 0.73 -6.15
CA LYS A 95 12.57 1.26 -6.58
C LYS A 95 12.69 1.25 -8.10
N ASN A 96 13.50 2.14 -8.68
CA ASN A 96 13.89 2.08 -10.10
C ASN A 96 14.35 0.66 -10.50
N GLY A 97 13.77 0.13 -11.57
CA GLY A 97 14.06 -1.21 -12.08
C GLY A 97 13.10 -2.33 -11.59
N SER A 98 12.14 -2.00 -10.73
CA SER A 98 11.25 -3.00 -10.13
C SER A 98 10.17 -3.49 -11.09
N SER A 99 9.77 -2.68 -12.06
CA SER A 99 8.89 -3.11 -13.14
C SER A 99 9.48 -4.30 -13.91
N GLN A 100 10.80 -4.32 -14.14
CA GLN A 100 11.48 -5.41 -14.83
C GLN A 100 11.46 -6.68 -13.97
N ILE A 101 11.70 -6.55 -12.65
CA ILE A 101 11.62 -7.67 -11.71
C ILE A 101 10.22 -8.30 -11.73
N LEU A 102 9.17 -7.48 -11.60
CA LEU A 102 7.77 -7.96 -11.62
C LEU A 102 7.41 -8.68 -12.94
N SER A 103 7.89 -8.16 -14.07
CA SER A 103 7.60 -8.75 -15.38
C SER A 103 8.34 -10.05 -15.69
N ALA A 104 9.36 -10.38 -14.88
CA ALA A 104 10.28 -11.51 -15.10
C ALA A 104 10.37 -12.42 -13.88
N LEU A 105 9.27 -12.55 -13.11
CA LEU A 105 9.20 -13.45 -11.97
C LEU A 105 9.38 -14.91 -12.41
N ASP A 106 10.26 -15.61 -11.70
CA ASP A 106 10.54 -17.03 -11.82
C ASP A 106 9.58 -17.83 -10.93
N PRO A 107 8.74 -18.72 -11.48
CA PRO A 107 7.78 -19.53 -10.71
C PRO A 107 8.45 -20.54 -9.78
N GLU A 108 9.73 -20.86 -9.96
CA GLU A 108 10.46 -21.81 -9.10
C GLU A 108 11.04 -21.13 -7.84
N ARG A 109 10.83 -19.82 -7.67
CA ARG A 109 11.34 -19.02 -6.55
C ARG A 109 10.21 -18.30 -5.82
N THR A 110 10.42 -18.02 -4.54
CA THR A 110 9.44 -17.22 -3.77
C THR A 110 9.39 -15.78 -4.25
N LEU A 111 8.28 -15.07 -3.98
CA LEU A 111 8.21 -13.64 -4.24
C LEU A 111 9.19 -12.88 -3.33
N LEU A 112 9.34 -13.30 -2.08
CA LEU A 112 10.27 -12.69 -1.12
C LEU A 112 11.71 -12.63 -1.67
N ASP A 113 12.23 -13.75 -2.16
CA ASP A 113 13.61 -13.85 -2.68
C ASP A 113 13.83 -12.98 -3.94
N GLN A 114 12.77 -12.72 -4.69
CA GLN A 114 12.84 -11.97 -5.95
C GLN A 114 12.64 -10.47 -5.73
N LEU A 115 11.88 -10.09 -4.70
CA LEU A 115 11.50 -8.69 -4.43
C LEU A 115 12.28 -8.03 -3.29
N GLU A 116 13.28 -8.71 -2.70
CA GLU A 116 14.11 -8.19 -1.59
C GLU A 116 14.66 -6.78 -1.85
N HIS A 117 14.96 -6.44 -3.11
CA HIS A 117 15.54 -5.16 -3.52
C HIS A 117 14.60 -4.27 -4.36
N ALA A 118 13.32 -4.64 -4.48
CA ALA A 118 12.33 -3.95 -5.31
C ALA A 118 11.73 -2.69 -4.65
N PHE A 119 12.11 -2.36 -3.41
CA PHE A 119 11.51 -1.26 -2.66
C PHE A 119 12.56 -0.21 -2.25
N SER A 120 12.25 1.06 -2.51
CA SER A 120 13.07 2.20 -2.08
C SER A 120 12.83 2.52 -0.59
N ILE A 121 11.60 2.28 -0.12
CA ILE A 121 11.21 2.34 1.30
C ILE A 121 10.93 0.91 1.81
N LYS A 122 11.70 0.48 2.81
CA LYS A 122 11.54 -0.85 3.44
C LYS A 122 10.35 -0.92 4.39
N GLU A 123 9.98 0.20 4.98
CA GLU A 123 8.95 0.33 6.00
C GLU A 123 7.84 1.25 5.50
N SER A 124 6.75 0.64 5.02
CA SER A 124 5.62 1.36 4.46
C SER A 124 4.82 2.08 5.57
N PRO A 125 4.53 3.39 5.45
CA PRO A 125 3.58 4.05 6.33
C PRO A 125 2.18 3.44 6.12
N ILE A 126 1.40 3.39 7.19
CA ILE A 126 0.08 2.76 7.22
C ILE A 126 -0.98 3.69 7.81
N TRP A 127 -2.25 3.25 7.81
CA TRP A 127 -3.39 4.05 8.28
C TRP A 127 -3.29 4.56 9.73
N MET A 128 -2.45 3.96 10.57
CA MET A 128 -2.24 4.36 11.96
C MET A 128 -1.24 5.52 12.10
N ASP A 129 -0.47 5.84 11.07
CA ASP A 129 0.54 6.90 11.13
C ASP A 129 -0.11 8.28 11.27
N CYS A 130 0.35 9.05 12.26
CA CYS A 130 -0.11 10.42 12.51
C CYS A 130 1.05 11.44 12.50
N SER A 131 2.17 11.09 11.89
CA SER A 131 3.44 11.82 11.99
C SER A 131 3.66 12.93 10.94
N THR A 132 2.60 13.33 10.22
CA THR A 132 2.64 14.20 9.03
C THR A 132 1.79 15.47 9.18
N THR A 133 1.66 15.98 10.41
CA THR A 133 0.81 17.16 10.67
C THR A 133 1.24 18.37 9.83
N ALA A 134 2.55 18.59 9.67
CA ALA A 134 3.12 19.72 8.92
C ALA A 134 2.80 19.62 7.42
N GLU A 135 2.98 18.45 6.83
CA GLU A 135 2.73 18.14 5.43
C GLU A 135 1.24 18.23 5.10
N ARG A 136 0.40 17.70 5.98
CA ARG A 136 -1.06 17.87 5.93
C ARG A 136 -1.45 19.35 5.91
N ARG A 137 -0.83 20.22 6.73
CA ARG A 137 -1.07 21.67 6.69
C ARG A 137 -0.62 22.30 5.36
N ALA A 138 0.51 21.85 4.82
CA ALA A 138 1.05 22.35 3.56
C ALA A 138 0.12 22.03 2.38
N ILE A 139 -0.41 20.81 2.31
CA ILE A 139 -1.38 20.38 1.30
C ILE A 139 -2.67 21.19 1.39
N GLU A 140 -3.24 21.35 2.58
CA GLU A 140 -4.43 22.19 2.76
C GLU A 140 -4.16 23.63 2.31
N LYS A 141 -3.02 24.22 2.69
CA LYS A 141 -2.68 25.60 2.31
C LYS A 141 -2.56 25.77 0.80
N ALA A 142 -1.90 24.83 0.11
CA ALA A 142 -1.74 24.88 -1.35
C ALA A 142 -3.07 24.74 -2.09
N CYS A 143 -4.00 23.94 -1.55
CA CYS A 143 -5.34 23.78 -2.12
C CYS A 143 -6.31 24.92 -1.77
N GLY A 144 -5.87 26.00 -1.10
CA GLY A 144 -6.76 27.10 -0.68
C GLY A 144 -7.53 26.85 0.62
N GLY A 145 -7.15 25.83 1.39
CA GLY A 145 -7.68 25.51 2.71
C GLY A 145 -8.30 24.12 2.82
N ALA A 146 -8.64 23.73 4.05
CA ALA A 146 -9.18 22.40 4.35
C ALA A 146 -10.54 22.12 3.65
N LEU A 147 -11.39 23.14 3.52
CA LEU A 147 -12.70 23.01 2.86
C LEU A 147 -12.55 22.83 1.35
N GLU A 148 -11.62 23.54 0.73
CA GLU A 148 -11.40 23.43 -0.71
C GLU A 148 -10.73 22.10 -1.07
N LEU A 149 -9.77 21.65 -0.25
CA LEU A 149 -9.23 20.29 -0.34
C LEU A 149 -10.35 19.23 -0.22
N ALA A 150 -11.28 19.41 0.71
CA ALA A 150 -12.42 18.51 0.87
C ALA A 150 -13.39 18.55 -0.31
N ARG A 151 -13.62 19.73 -0.90
CA ARG A 151 -14.46 19.90 -2.09
C ARG A 151 -13.91 19.12 -3.29
N VAL A 152 -12.59 19.09 -3.44
CA VAL A 152 -11.89 18.41 -4.54
C VAL A 152 -11.71 16.92 -4.26
N THR A 153 -11.23 16.55 -3.07
CA THR A 153 -10.77 15.19 -2.75
C THR A 153 -11.77 14.37 -1.93
N GLY A 154 -12.89 14.96 -1.53
CA GLY A 154 -13.89 14.34 -0.66
C GLY A 154 -13.53 14.34 0.84
N SER A 155 -12.36 14.86 1.23
CA SER A 155 -11.94 14.94 2.62
C SER A 155 -10.98 16.09 2.88
N ARG A 156 -11.04 16.67 4.08
CA ARG A 156 -9.97 17.55 4.59
C ARG A 156 -8.66 16.78 4.75
N GLY A 157 -7.58 17.47 5.10
CA GLY A 157 -6.30 16.82 5.35
C GLY A 157 -6.33 15.97 6.62
N TYR A 158 -5.84 14.74 6.51
CA TYR A 158 -5.56 13.84 7.63
C TYR A 158 -4.15 13.27 7.50
N GLU A 159 -3.46 13.09 8.61
CA GLU A 159 -2.06 12.69 8.66
C GLU A 159 -1.82 11.32 8.00
N ARG A 160 -2.74 10.38 8.20
CA ARG A 160 -2.64 9.04 7.63
C ARG A 160 -2.82 8.99 6.12
N PHE A 161 -3.41 10.02 5.50
CA PHE A 161 -3.70 10.00 4.06
C PHE A 161 -2.40 9.94 3.27
N THR A 162 -2.44 9.29 2.11
CA THR A 162 -1.23 8.96 1.37
C THR A 162 -0.47 10.19 0.89
N GLY A 163 -1.14 11.25 0.46
CA GLY A 163 -0.51 12.50 0.02
C GLY A 163 0.43 13.10 1.08
N PRO A 164 -0.03 13.37 2.31
CA PRO A 164 0.83 13.80 3.41
C PRO A 164 2.03 12.87 3.68
N GLN A 165 1.85 11.55 3.61
CA GLN A 165 2.92 10.57 3.80
C GLN A 165 3.98 10.63 2.68
N ILE A 166 3.54 10.73 1.42
CA ILE A 166 4.43 10.94 0.27
C ILE A 166 5.19 12.26 0.44
N LYS A 167 4.53 13.32 0.89
CA LYS A 167 5.15 14.65 1.05
C LYS A 167 6.25 14.63 2.11
N LYS A 168 6.05 13.89 3.20
CA LYS A 168 7.08 13.72 4.23
C LYS A 168 8.31 13.01 3.67
N ILE A 169 8.13 11.96 2.87
CA ILE A 169 9.24 11.25 2.23
C ILE A 169 9.95 12.17 1.23
N PHE A 170 9.19 12.92 0.41
CA PHE A 170 9.75 13.92 -0.50
C PHE A 170 10.60 14.97 0.22
N ASP A 171 10.13 15.51 1.36
CA ASP A 171 10.83 16.56 2.10
C ASP A 171 12.04 16.05 2.89
N THR A 172 11.94 14.86 3.47
CA THR A 172 12.93 14.35 4.44
C THR A 172 13.91 13.34 3.84
N GLN A 173 13.55 12.69 2.73
CA GLN A 173 14.33 11.62 2.09
C GLN A 173 14.30 11.76 0.55
N PRO A 174 14.80 12.90 0.00
CA PRO A 174 14.72 13.19 -1.43
C PRO A 174 15.40 12.13 -2.30
N GLU A 175 16.53 11.57 -1.88
CA GLU A 175 17.23 10.50 -2.62
C GLU A 175 16.39 9.21 -2.72
N VAL A 176 15.62 8.90 -1.68
CA VAL A 176 14.72 7.74 -1.68
C VAL A 176 13.53 7.99 -2.61
N TYR A 177 12.97 9.21 -2.57
CA TYR A 177 11.93 9.63 -3.50
C TYR A 177 12.43 9.58 -4.95
N ASP A 178 13.63 10.10 -5.24
CA ASP A 178 14.21 10.11 -6.59
C ASP A 178 14.59 8.72 -7.11
N SER A 179 14.84 7.76 -6.22
CA SER A 179 15.09 6.36 -6.58
C SER A 179 13.82 5.50 -6.65
N THR A 180 12.65 6.10 -6.42
CA THR A 180 11.35 5.46 -6.60
C THR A 180 10.91 5.61 -8.06
N GLU A 181 10.27 4.61 -8.66
CA GLU A 181 9.67 4.73 -10.02
C GLU A 181 8.14 4.66 -10.00
N ARG A 182 7.57 4.04 -8.95
CA ARG A 182 6.12 3.90 -8.77
C ARG A 182 5.77 3.96 -7.29
N ILE A 183 4.66 4.62 -6.97
CA ILE A 183 4.03 4.54 -5.65
C ILE A 183 2.70 3.82 -5.80
N SER A 184 2.50 2.77 -5.01
CA SER A 184 1.25 2.03 -4.90
C SER A 184 0.62 2.28 -3.54
N ILE A 185 -0.71 2.20 -3.46
CA ILE A 185 -1.39 1.95 -2.18
C ILE A 185 -1.49 0.44 -1.93
N VAL A 186 -1.67 0.00 -0.68
CA VAL A 186 -1.60 -1.44 -0.32
C VAL A 186 -2.49 -2.33 -1.20
N SER A 187 -3.69 -1.86 -1.58
CA SER A 187 -4.58 -2.57 -2.50
C SER A 187 -3.95 -2.79 -3.89
N SER A 188 -3.54 -1.70 -4.55
CA SER A 188 -2.85 -1.75 -5.85
C SER A 188 -1.50 -2.47 -5.80
N PHE A 189 -0.79 -2.43 -4.67
CA PHE A 189 0.44 -3.19 -4.44
C PHE A 189 0.16 -4.69 -4.48
N MET A 190 -0.82 -5.18 -3.72
CA MET A 190 -1.19 -6.60 -3.72
C MET A 190 -1.67 -7.04 -5.10
N ALA A 191 -2.47 -6.21 -5.79
CA ALA A 191 -2.87 -6.48 -7.17
C ALA A 191 -1.66 -6.58 -8.12
N SER A 192 -0.64 -5.73 -7.91
CA SER A 192 0.59 -5.74 -8.73
C SER A 192 1.36 -7.06 -8.62
N LEU A 193 1.37 -7.67 -7.43
CA LEU A 193 2.00 -8.99 -7.22
C LEU A 193 1.29 -10.10 -8.01
N PHE A 194 -0.04 -10.07 -8.10
CA PHE A 194 -0.80 -11.07 -8.86
C PHE A 194 -0.67 -10.91 -10.37
N VAL A 195 -0.56 -9.68 -10.88
CA VAL A 195 -0.49 -9.44 -12.34
C VAL A 195 0.94 -9.46 -12.90
N GLY A 196 1.98 -9.51 -12.06
CA GLY A 196 3.38 -9.46 -12.51
C GLY A 196 3.75 -8.11 -13.12
N GLY A 197 3.17 -7.02 -12.61
CA GLY A 197 3.35 -5.66 -13.15
C GLY A 197 2.59 -4.64 -12.32
N TYR A 198 2.70 -3.35 -12.63
CA TYR A 198 2.01 -2.33 -11.84
C TYR A 198 0.51 -2.29 -12.13
N ALA A 199 -0.28 -2.63 -11.12
CA ALA A 199 -1.71 -2.39 -11.14
C ALA A 199 -2.02 -0.91 -10.91
N ALA A 200 -3.11 -0.46 -11.53
CA ALA A 200 -3.64 0.88 -11.32
C ALA A 200 -4.22 1.03 -9.91
N ILE A 201 -4.26 2.28 -9.44
CA ILE A 201 -5.00 2.65 -8.23
C ILE A 201 -6.48 2.81 -8.61
N ASP A 202 -7.37 2.09 -7.93
CA ASP A 202 -8.80 2.23 -8.17
C ASP A 202 -9.33 3.54 -7.56
N HIS A 203 -10.45 4.02 -8.09
CA HIS A 203 -11.03 5.30 -7.67
C HIS A 203 -11.45 5.34 -6.20
N ALA A 204 -11.90 4.23 -5.62
CA ALA A 204 -12.39 4.22 -4.25
C ALA A 204 -11.25 4.38 -3.25
N ASP A 205 -10.15 3.63 -3.42
CA ASP A 205 -9.02 3.72 -2.50
C ASP A 205 -8.10 4.92 -2.85
N GLY A 206 -8.08 5.36 -4.11
CA GLY A 206 -7.45 6.61 -4.56
C GLY A 206 -8.04 7.89 -3.94
N ALA A 207 -9.35 7.89 -3.64
CA ALA A 207 -9.99 8.99 -2.89
C ALA A 207 -9.43 9.16 -1.47
N GLY A 208 -8.83 8.10 -0.89
CA GLY A 208 -8.19 8.10 0.42
C GLY A 208 -6.81 8.76 0.47
N MET A 209 -6.38 9.44 -0.61
CA MET A 209 -5.01 9.96 -0.72
C MET A 209 -4.88 11.47 -0.51
N ASN A 210 -5.97 12.25 -0.51
CA ASN A 210 -5.95 13.72 -0.65
C ASN A 210 -5.26 14.20 -1.96
N LEU A 211 -5.23 13.36 -3.00
CA LEU A 211 -4.60 13.68 -4.30
C LEU A 211 -5.57 13.58 -5.48
N MET A 212 -6.64 12.79 -5.37
CA MET A 212 -7.59 12.56 -6.46
C MET A 212 -8.71 13.62 -6.44
N ASP A 213 -9.04 14.17 -7.59
CA ASP A 213 -10.33 14.85 -7.78
C ASP A 213 -11.42 13.79 -7.93
N ILE A 214 -12.32 13.71 -6.95
CA ILE A 214 -13.33 12.65 -6.91
C ILE A 214 -14.46 12.84 -7.93
N LYS A 215 -14.63 14.04 -8.48
CA LYS A 215 -15.64 14.32 -9.51
C LYS A 215 -15.12 13.92 -10.89
N GLU A 216 -13.92 14.38 -11.23
CA GLU A 216 -13.29 14.13 -12.53
C GLU A 216 -12.66 12.74 -12.60
N LYS A 217 -12.45 12.09 -11.45
CA LYS A 217 -11.77 10.80 -11.31
C LYS A 217 -10.35 10.80 -11.87
N THR A 218 -9.67 11.93 -11.73
CA THR A 218 -8.28 12.15 -12.13
C THR A 218 -7.48 12.73 -10.98
N TRP A 219 -6.16 12.70 -11.05
CA TRP A 219 -5.32 13.36 -10.05
C TRP A 219 -5.49 14.89 -10.11
N SER A 220 -5.70 15.51 -8.95
CA SER A 220 -5.81 16.95 -8.80
C SER A 220 -4.43 17.59 -8.98
N LYS A 221 -4.28 18.38 -10.05
CA LYS A 221 -3.04 19.13 -10.31
C LYS A 221 -2.66 20.02 -9.13
N VAL A 222 -3.64 20.72 -8.54
CA VAL A 222 -3.43 21.60 -7.39
C VAL A 222 -2.97 20.82 -6.16
N ALA A 223 -3.54 19.64 -5.90
CA ALA A 223 -3.09 18.81 -4.78
C ALA A 223 -1.68 18.23 -5.01
N LEU A 224 -1.28 18.05 -6.27
CA LEU A 224 0.06 17.60 -6.65
C LEU A 224 1.09 18.74 -6.70
N GLU A 225 0.69 20.01 -6.80
CA GLU A 225 1.60 21.15 -6.86
C GLU A 225 2.47 21.33 -5.61
N VAL A 226 2.07 20.76 -4.46
CA VAL A 226 2.93 20.78 -3.26
C VAL A 226 4.23 20.03 -3.43
N PHE A 227 4.32 19.10 -4.39
CA PHE A 227 5.55 18.40 -4.73
C PHE A 227 6.26 19.25 -5.81
N ILE A 228 7.16 20.18 -5.43
CA ILE A 228 7.76 21.22 -6.32
C ILE A 228 8.82 20.67 -7.32
N ALA A 229 8.60 19.48 -7.84
CA ALA A 229 9.17 19.02 -9.09
C ALA A 229 8.15 18.06 -9.69
N ILE A 230 7.92 18.15 -11.00
CA ILE A 230 7.09 17.27 -11.82
C ILE A 230 6.92 15.93 -11.11
N PHE A 231 5.72 15.65 -10.62
CA PHE A 231 5.40 14.40 -9.94
C PHE A 231 5.90 13.26 -10.84
N LYS A 232 7.04 12.66 -10.49
CA LYS A 232 7.81 11.80 -11.39
C LYS A 232 7.11 10.46 -11.68
N PHE A 233 6.10 10.13 -10.88
CA PHE A 233 5.47 8.82 -10.94
C PHE A 233 4.22 8.85 -11.80
N ASN A 234 4.17 7.93 -12.76
CA ASN A 234 2.90 7.45 -13.26
C ASN A 234 2.16 6.84 -12.08
N LEU A 235 1.10 7.49 -11.58
CA LEU A 235 0.09 6.90 -10.69
C LEU A 235 -1.05 6.22 -11.48
N MET A 236 -0.89 6.14 -12.80
CA MET A 236 -1.80 5.45 -13.73
C MET A 236 -1.50 3.97 -13.75
#